data_AF-E0S972-F1
#
_entry.id   AF-E0S972-F1
#
_cell.length_a   1.000
_cell.length_b   1.000
_cell.length_c   1.000
_cell.angle_alpha   90.00
_cell.angle_beta   90.00
_cell.angle_gamma   90.00
#
_symmetry.space_group_name_H-M   'P 1'
#
loop_
_entity.id
_entity.type
_entity.pdbx_description
1 polymer ?
#
loop_
_entity_poly.entity_id
_entity_poly.type
_entity_poly.pdbx_seq_one_letter_code
_entity_poly.pdbx_strand_id
1 'polypeptide(L)'
;MPGLVGGILEDYGNIPQKIGFFLGKRNGSTIEYIVQNTSLTYSQVMHGLSLMIQRRLVRYFQYEKKVHYVLDVDMVYRRMYFGIYCNLIEDMFGADAAEKFMEVLIDGFSKADIFLEEKIREIIDAGMIIPIGRKEASLLVAGARDPTEWMRRARMEKEEEKTERKNRKTEEIQRFYIVDFGLLDSILINNMLLSFVRKRYLSKAEKIYRSILKCNLVSIDSIIGSFEEETSISRGDITSCIKYFSNCGLLQKSLDCSETYFKDEDSVKEILVVDILNRILSENSKEGQRIFNMMLEYKTLEDKDIVIKSLIPSYMVKKSLIMLHSKGFVVLKRTESGESKPVLQWEVNTGRASKVVREEIKEMLEVSWASVNQRWKYIGLNGDGEDEGYKALDHMLGLSLDFFILGVRNMDFKSEMF
;
A
#
# COMPACT_ATOMS: atom_id res chain seq x y z
N MET A 1 9.15 -23.96 -7.12
CA MET A 1 8.49 -23.08 -8.09
C MET A 1 9.11 -21.70 -7.98
N PRO A 2 9.07 -20.88 -9.05
CA PRO A 2 9.38 -19.48 -8.93
C PRO A 2 8.41 -18.87 -7.91
N GLY A 3 8.89 -18.39 -6.76
CA GLY A 3 8.02 -17.71 -5.78
C GLY A 3 7.30 -16.52 -6.41
N LEU A 4 6.28 -15.95 -5.75
CA LEU A 4 5.43 -14.86 -6.28
C LEU A 4 6.18 -13.77 -7.08
N VAL A 5 7.31 -13.26 -6.58
CA VAL A 5 8.17 -12.27 -7.27
C VAL A 5 8.58 -12.75 -8.66
N GLY A 6 8.97 -14.00 -8.79
CA GLY A 6 9.33 -14.58 -10.08
C GLY A 6 8.16 -14.82 -11.01
N GLY A 7 6.97 -15.14 -10.46
CA GLY A 7 5.74 -15.22 -11.23
C GLY A 7 5.36 -13.87 -11.83
N ILE A 8 5.49 -12.79 -11.07
CA ILE A 8 5.26 -11.42 -11.55
C ILE A 8 6.30 -11.03 -12.61
N LEU A 9 7.57 -11.36 -12.40
CA LEU A 9 8.63 -11.04 -13.37
C LEU A 9 8.51 -11.83 -14.68
N GLU A 10 7.77 -12.94 -14.69
CA GLU A 10 7.46 -13.71 -15.89
C GLU A 10 6.64 -12.90 -16.90
N ASP A 11 5.80 -11.96 -16.43
CA ASP A 11 5.00 -11.06 -17.28
C ASP A 11 5.89 -10.22 -18.23
N TYR A 12 7.16 -9.99 -17.84
CA TYR A 12 8.14 -9.25 -18.65
C TYR A 12 9.04 -10.18 -19.50
N GLY A 13 8.82 -11.49 -19.39
CA GLY A 13 9.53 -12.53 -20.14
C GLY A 13 10.64 -13.24 -19.36
N ASN A 14 11.10 -14.35 -19.93
CA ASN A 14 12.08 -15.25 -19.32
C ASN A 14 13.43 -14.59 -18.97
N ILE A 15 13.84 -13.57 -19.74
CA ILE A 15 15.12 -12.86 -19.52
C ILE A 15 15.03 -11.99 -18.26
N PRO A 16 14.09 -11.00 -18.14
CA PRO A 16 13.88 -10.26 -16.90
C PRO A 16 13.64 -11.16 -15.68
N GLN A 17 12.89 -12.25 -15.84
CA GLN A 17 12.66 -13.22 -14.77
C GLN A 17 13.99 -13.82 -14.25
N LYS A 18 14.86 -14.31 -15.14
CA LYS A 18 16.18 -14.88 -14.75
C LYS A 18 17.09 -13.84 -14.10
N ILE A 19 17.13 -12.61 -14.64
CA ILE A 19 17.92 -11.51 -14.08
C ILE A 19 17.40 -11.15 -12.69
N GLY A 20 16.08 -10.97 -12.55
CA GLY A 20 15.46 -10.63 -11.26
C GLY A 20 15.62 -11.74 -10.22
N PHE A 21 15.55 -13.02 -10.59
CA PHE A 21 15.86 -14.12 -9.68
C PHE A 21 17.30 -14.07 -9.16
N PHE A 22 18.23 -13.74 -10.04
CA PHE A 22 19.63 -13.60 -9.67
C PHE A 22 19.85 -12.41 -8.72
N LEU A 23 19.31 -11.24 -9.06
CA LEU A 23 19.41 -10.03 -8.25
C LEU A 23 18.64 -10.14 -6.92
N GLY A 24 17.50 -10.84 -6.88
CA GLY A 24 16.75 -11.06 -5.64
C GLY A 24 17.50 -11.92 -4.62
N LYS A 25 18.41 -12.79 -5.08
CA LYS A 25 19.30 -13.57 -4.21
C LYS A 25 20.56 -12.81 -3.81
N ARG A 26 20.92 -11.74 -4.53
CA ARG A 26 22.17 -10.99 -4.35
C ARG A 26 21.94 -9.49 -4.40
N ASN A 27 22.09 -8.84 -3.25
CA ASN A 27 22.00 -7.39 -3.16
C ASN A 27 23.17 -6.71 -3.88
N GLY A 28 22.96 -6.31 -5.13
CA GLY A 28 23.93 -5.57 -5.93
C GLY A 28 24.85 -6.48 -6.74
N SER A 29 24.82 -6.37 -8.07
CA SER A 29 25.72 -7.12 -8.96
C SER A 29 26.04 -6.34 -10.23
N THR A 30 27.23 -6.55 -10.79
CA THR A 30 27.62 -5.95 -12.07
C THR A 30 27.12 -6.80 -13.25
N ILE A 31 27.09 -6.23 -14.46
CA ILE A 31 26.67 -6.94 -15.67
C ILE A 31 27.51 -8.20 -15.90
N GLU A 32 28.84 -8.12 -15.76
CA GLU A 32 29.74 -9.26 -15.97
C GLU A 32 29.38 -10.40 -15.03
N TYR A 33 29.05 -10.07 -13.78
CA TYR A 33 28.68 -11.05 -12.79
C TYR A 33 27.31 -11.69 -13.06
N ILE A 34 26.35 -10.90 -13.51
CA ILE A 34 25.02 -11.39 -13.93
C ILE A 34 25.17 -12.36 -15.11
N VAL A 35 25.96 -12.02 -16.13
CA VAL A 35 26.22 -12.85 -17.32
C VAL A 35 26.80 -14.20 -16.91
N GLN A 36 27.85 -14.20 -16.07
CA GLN A 36 28.53 -15.42 -15.62
C GLN A 36 27.61 -16.39 -14.87
N ASN A 37 26.58 -15.88 -14.17
CA ASN A 37 25.76 -16.68 -13.27
C ASN A 37 24.34 -16.99 -13.78
N THR A 38 23.90 -16.39 -14.89
CA THR A 38 22.53 -16.57 -15.42
C THR A 38 22.47 -17.37 -16.72
N SER A 39 23.62 -17.74 -17.28
CA SER A 39 23.73 -18.36 -18.62
C SER A 39 23.09 -17.52 -19.74
N LEU A 40 22.93 -16.22 -19.51
CA LEU A 40 22.45 -15.25 -20.50
C LEU A 40 23.65 -14.62 -21.20
N THR A 41 23.48 -14.29 -22.47
CA THR A 41 24.49 -13.51 -23.20
C THR A 41 24.55 -12.07 -22.67
N TYR A 42 25.68 -11.40 -22.88
CA TYR A 42 25.84 -9.98 -22.52
C TYR A 42 24.72 -9.10 -23.11
N SER A 43 24.38 -9.31 -24.39
CA SER A 43 23.30 -8.57 -25.05
C SER A 43 21.95 -8.79 -24.39
N GLN A 44 21.61 -10.03 -24.03
CA GLN A 44 20.36 -10.35 -23.33
C GLN A 44 20.30 -9.70 -21.95
N VAL A 45 21.40 -9.71 -21.19
CA VAL A 45 21.47 -9.04 -19.89
C VAL A 45 21.30 -7.54 -20.03
N MET A 46 21.96 -6.91 -21.01
CA MET A 46 21.84 -5.48 -21.28
C MET A 46 20.41 -5.07 -21.63
N HIS A 47 19.76 -5.77 -22.58
CA HIS A 47 18.37 -5.48 -22.94
C HIS A 47 17.39 -5.75 -21.80
N GLY A 48 17.58 -6.86 -21.06
CA GLY A 48 16.77 -7.20 -19.90
C GLY A 48 16.87 -6.15 -18.80
N LEU A 49 18.08 -5.73 -18.42
CA LEU A 49 18.29 -4.66 -17.45
C LEU A 49 17.71 -3.33 -17.93
N SER A 50 17.84 -3.01 -19.22
CA SER A 50 17.29 -1.78 -19.79
C SER A 50 15.76 -1.74 -19.67
N LEU A 51 15.10 -2.86 -19.98
CA LEU A 51 13.65 -3.02 -19.79
C LEU A 51 13.26 -2.93 -18.31
N MET A 52 13.96 -3.62 -17.42
CA MET A 52 13.65 -3.61 -15.99
C MET A 52 13.86 -2.22 -15.36
N ILE A 53 14.87 -1.47 -15.81
CA ILE A 53 15.09 -0.07 -15.40
C ILE A 53 13.96 0.82 -15.92
N GLN A 54 13.58 0.68 -17.19
CA GLN A 54 12.47 1.41 -17.79
C GLN A 54 11.16 1.22 -17.00
N ARG A 55 10.90 -0.02 -16.55
CA ARG A 55 9.73 -0.38 -15.73
C ARG A 55 9.93 -0.15 -14.23
N ARG A 56 11.04 0.48 -13.82
CA ARG A 56 11.41 0.78 -12.42
C ARG A 56 11.53 -0.45 -11.49
N LEU A 57 11.75 -1.63 -12.05
CA LEU A 57 11.94 -2.88 -11.30
C LEU A 57 13.38 -3.06 -10.80
N VAL A 58 14.34 -2.38 -11.44
CA VAL A 58 15.76 -2.44 -11.09
C VAL A 58 16.29 -1.03 -10.89
N ARG A 59 16.99 -0.82 -9.77
CA ARG A 59 17.80 0.36 -9.50
C ARG A 59 19.26 0.04 -9.80
N TYR A 60 20.07 1.06 -10.07
CA TYR A 60 21.51 0.90 -10.18
C TYR A 60 22.24 1.93 -9.30
N PHE A 61 23.51 1.69 -9.00
CA PHE A 61 24.37 2.69 -8.36
C PHE A 61 25.82 2.46 -8.79
N GLN A 62 26.66 3.49 -8.71
CA GLN A 62 28.07 3.37 -9.02
C GLN A 62 28.88 3.18 -7.73
N TYR A 63 29.69 2.11 -7.67
CA TYR A 63 30.61 1.82 -6.59
C TYR A 63 31.96 1.41 -7.16
N GLU A 64 33.05 2.00 -6.67
CA GLU A 64 34.42 1.73 -7.17
C GLU A 64 34.53 1.80 -8.71
N LYS A 65 33.88 2.80 -9.32
CA LYS A 65 33.80 3.00 -10.79
C LYS A 65 33.02 1.91 -11.56
N LYS A 66 32.42 0.93 -10.89
CA LYS A 66 31.54 -0.09 -11.50
C LYS A 66 30.08 0.20 -11.22
N VAL A 67 29.20 -0.20 -12.14
CA VAL A 67 27.74 -0.06 -11.98
C VAL A 67 27.19 -1.36 -11.39
N HIS A 68 26.50 -1.24 -10.26
CA HIS A 68 25.83 -2.33 -9.57
C HIS A 68 24.33 -2.18 -9.75
N TYR A 69 23.65 -3.28 -10.05
CA TYR A 69 22.20 -3.35 -10.23
C TYR A 69 21.55 -4.06 -9.04
N VAL A 70 20.41 -3.57 -8.60
CA VAL A 70 19.63 -4.09 -7.45
C VAL A 70 18.18 -4.22 -7.86
N LEU A 71 17.58 -5.37 -7.56
CA LEU A 71 16.15 -5.57 -7.75
C LEU A 71 15.37 -4.77 -6.70
N ASP A 72 14.42 -3.96 -7.15
CA ASP A 72 13.47 -3.26 -6.31
C ASP A 72 12.25 -4.16 -6.09
N VAL A 73 12.31 -4.98 -5.03
CA VAL A 73 11.27 -5.99 -4.73
C VAL A 73 9.92 -5.34 -4.46
N ASP A 74 9.90 -4.16 -3.83
CA ASP A 74 8.67 -3.43 -3.55
C ASP A 74 7.99 -3.00 -4.86
N MET A 75 8.76 -2.49 -5.82
CA MET A 75 8.25 -2.18 -7.15
C MET A 75 7.75 -3.42 -7.91
N VAL A 76 8.37 -4.60 -7.73
CA VAL A 76 7.84 -5.84 -8.29
C VAL A 76 6.47 -6.17 -7.68
N TYR A 77 6.33 -6.10 -6.34
CA TYR A 77 5.03 -6.34 -5.70
C TYR A 77 3.96 -5.31 -6.11
N ARG A 78 4.35 -4.05 -6.39
CA ARG A 78 3.41 -3.03 -6.85
C ARG A 78 2.67 -3.40 -8.12
N ARG A 79 3.23 -4.26 -8.97
CA ARG A 79 2.57 -4.78 -10.17
C ARG A 79 1.24 -5.49 -9.86
N MET A 80 1.10 -6.10 -8.68
CA MET A 80 -0.14 -6.74 -8.24
C MET A 80 -1.27 -5.73 -7.98
N TYR A 81 -0.91 -4.49 -7.65
CA TYR A 81 -1.88 -3.44 -7.31
C TYR A 81 -2.31 -2.61 -8.53
N PHE A 82 -1.77 -2.89 -9.72
CA PHE A 82 -2.06 -2.09 -10.92
C PHE A 82 -3.55 -2.01 -11.23
N GLY A 83 -4.28 -3.15 -11.14
CA GLY A 83 -5.73 -3.16 -11.34
C GLY A 83 -6.47 -2.30 -10.30
N ILE A 84 -6.01 -2.32 -9.04
CA ILE A 84 -6.59 -1.51 -7.97
C ILE A 84 -6.38 -0.01 -8.26
N TYR A 85 -5.18 0.38 -8.69
CA TYR A 85 -4.90 1.77 -9.06
C TYR A 85 -5.70 2.21 -10.28
N CYS A 86 -5.82 1.38 -11.31
CA CYS A 86 -6.64 1.72 -12.49
C CYS A 86 -8.11 1.93 -12.11
N ASN A 87 -8.70 1.03 -11.29
CA ASN A 87 -10.06 1.20 -10.81
C ASN A 87 -10.22 2.49 -9.99
N LEU A 88 -9.23 2.83 -9.17
CA LEU A 88 -9.23 4.08 -8.41
C LEU A 88 -9.24 5.32 -9.33
N ILE A 89 -8.43 5.31 -10.40
CA ILE A 89 -8.40 6.39 -11.37
C ILE A 89 -9.71 6.46 -12.15
N GLU A 90 -10.26 5.31 -12.54
CA GLU A 90 -11.55 5.22 -13.24
C GLU A 90 -12.69 5.81 -12.42
N ASP A 91 -12.76 5.47 -11.13
CA ASP A 91 -13.76 6.00 -10.20
C ASP A 91 -13.66 7.54 -10.05
N MET A 92 -12.47 8.11 -10.19
CA MET A 92 -12.21 9.54 -9.97
C MET A 92 -12.28 10.40 -11.23
N PHE A 93 -11.80 9.88 -12.37
CA PHE A 93 -11.59 10.64 -13.61
C PHE A 93 -12.24 9.98 -14.84
N GLY A 94 -12.86 8.81 -14.68
CA GLY A 94 -13.52 8.05 -15.75
C GLY A 94 -12.59 7.07 -16.49
N ALA A 95 -13.21 6.18 -17.28
CA ALA A 95 -12.53 5.07 -17.95
C ALA A 95 -11.43 5.51 -18.94
N ASP A 96 -11.67 6.56 -19.72
CA ASP A 96 -10.70 7.07 -20.70
C ASP A 96 -9.40 7.54 -20.01
N ALA A 97 -9.52 8.19 -18.85
CA ALA A 97 -8.38 8.65 -18.06
C ALA A 97 -7.63 7.46 -17.44
N ALA A 98 -8.35 6.44 -16.98
CA ALA A 98 -7.77 5.21 -16.45
C ALA A 98 -6.98 4.41 -17.51
N GLU A 99 -7.45 4.36 -18.76
CA GLU A 99 -6.73 3.73 -19.87
C GLU A 99 -5.37 4.41 -20.09
N LYS A 100 -5.34 5.75 -20.13
CA LYS A 100 -4.09 6.53 -20.30
C LYS A 100 -3.18 6.47 -19.09
N PHE A 101 -3.75 6.44 -17.89
CA PHE A 101 -2.98 6.15 -16.69
C PHE A 101 -2.32 4.78 -16.74
N MET A 102 -3.04 3.75 -17.21
CA MET A 102 -2.53 2.39 -17.36
C MET A 102 -1.33 2.32 -18.32
N GLU A 103 -1.34 3.08 -19.42
CA GLU A 103 -0.20 3.20 -20.33
C GLU A 103 1.06 3.69 -19.58
N VAL A 104 0.95 4.78 -18.81
CA VAL A 104 2.06 5.34 -18.02
C VAL A 104 2.52 4.37 -16.93
N LEU A 105 1.56 3.74 -16.23
CA LEU A 105 1.79 2.79 -15.16
C LEU A 105 2.56 1.57 -15.65
N ILE A 106 2.17 1.02 -16.80
CA ILE A 106 2.86 -0.11 -17.42
C ILE A 106 4.25 0.35 -17.86
N ASP A 107 4.38 1.48 -18.57
CA ASP A 107 5.65 1.97 -19.13
C ASP A 107 6.73 2.36 -18.13
N GLY A 108 6.33 2.72 -16.91
CA GLY A 108 7.25 3.17 -15.86
C GLY A 108 7.71 4.60 -16.13
N PHE A 109 8.64 4.78 -17.07
CA PHE A 109 9.06 6.10 -17.58
C PHE A 109 8.43 6.39 -18.96
N SER A 110 7.21 6.92 -18.98
CA SER A 110 6.56 7.26 -20.25
C SER A 110 7.11 8.58 -20.81
N LYS A 111 7.26 8.69 -22.14
CA LYS A 111 7.69 9.96 -22.76
C LYS A 111 6.51 10.92 -22.86
N ALA A 112 6.79 12.21 -22.72
CA ALA A 112 5.78 13.23 -22.99
C ALA A 112 5.39 13.23 -24.48
N ASP A 113 4.11 12.99 -24.75
CA ASP A 113 3.44 13.24 -26.03
C ASP A 113 2.33 14.25 -25.76
N ILE A 114 2.19 15.26 -26.64
CA ILE A 114 1.21 16.35 -26.53
C ILE A 114 -0.22 15.79 -26.38
N PHE A 115 -0.53 14.69 -27.08
CA PHE A 115 -1.85 14.06 -27.01
C PHE A 115 -2.09 13.31 -25.69
N LEU A 116 -1.03 12.73 -25.12
CA LEU A 116 -1.10 12.11 -23.81
C LEU A 116 -1.34 13.19 -22.76
N GLU A 117 -0.58 14.30 -22.81
CA GLU A 117 -0.66 15.42 -21.85
C GLU A 117 -2.06 16.03 -21.73
N GLU A 118 -2.81 16.15 -22.81
CA GLU A 118 -4.17 16.71 -22.76
C GLU A 118 -5.15 15.78 -22.04
N LYS A 119 -5.02 14.46 -22.26
CA LYS A 119 -5.91 13.44 -21.68
C LYS A 119 -5.59 13.11 -20.22
N ILE A 120 -4.32 13.20 -19.82
CA ILE A 120 -3.90 12.93 -18.43
C ILE A 120 -3.73 14.21 -17.61
N ARG A 121 -4.11 15.37 -18.14
CA ARG A 121 -3.89 16.67 -17.48
C ARG A 121 -4.50 16.71 -16.08
N GLU A 122 -5.74 16.24 -15.93
CA GLU A 122 -6.42 16.20 -14.64
C GLU A 122 -5.71 15.31 -13.62
N ILE A 123 -5.16 14.17 -14.07
CA ILE A 123 -4.39 13.24 -13.25
C ILE A 123 -3.03 13.85 -12.85
N ILE A 124 -2.40 14.60 -13.76
CA ILE A 124 -1.17 15.36 -13.48
C ILE A 124 -1.44 16.47 -12.46
N ASP A 125 -2.52 17.22 -12.64
CA ASP A 125 -2.91 18.33 -11.76
C ASP A 125 -3.27 17.82 -10.37
N ALA A 126 -3.89 16.63 -10.28
CA ALA A 126 -4.11 15.92 -9.03
C ALA A 126 -2.82 15.35 -8.40
N GLY A 127 -1.70 15.35 -9.12
CA GLY A 127 -0.38 14.91 -8.63
C GLY A 127 -0.12 13.40 -8.71
N MET A 128 -1.02 12.62 -9.30
CA MET A 128 -0.87 11.15 -9.38
C MET A 128 0.11 10.71 -10.48
N ILE A 129 0.30 11.57 -11.48
CA ILE A 129 1.37 11.47 -12.47
C ILE A 129 2.27 12.69 -12.33
N ILE A 130 3.58 12.46 -12.23
CA ILE A 130 4.58 13.50 -12.05
C ILE A 130 5.42 13.65 -13.33
N PRO A 131 5.53 14.85 -13.90
CA PRO A 131 6.53 15.15 -14.92
C PRO A 131 7.91 15.30 -14.28
N ILE A 132 8.88 14.51 -14.77
CA ILE A 132 10.27 14.56 -14.35
C ILE A 132 11.20 14.81 -15.54
N GLY A 133 12.32 15.48 -15.32
CA GLY A 133 13.35 15.64 -16.35
C GLY A 133 14.30 14.45 -16.42
N ARG A 134 15.26 14.52 -17.35
CA ARG A 134 16.25 13.45 -17.57
C ARG A 134 17.21 13.26 -16.38
N LYS A 135 17.58 14.34 -15.70
CA LYS A 135 18.51 14.27 -14.55
C LYS A 135 17.83 13.56 -13.38
N GLU A 136 16.58 13.92 -13.13
CA GLU A 136 15.70 13.37 -12.12
C GLU A 136 15.45 11.88 -12.35
N ALA A 137 15.08 11.50 -13.58
CA ALA A 137 14.92 10.10 -13.96
C ALA A 137 16.20 9.30 -13.68
N SER A 138 17.37 9.88 -13.98
CA SER A 138 18.66 9.23 -13.71
C SER A 138 18.89 9.04 -12.20
N LEU A 139 18.56 10.04 -11.37
CA LEU A 139 18.71 9.98 -9.91
C LEU A 139 17.76 8.96 -9.27
N LEU A 140 16.52 8.89 -9.74
CA LEU A 140 15.51 7.93 -9.26
C LEU A 140 15.97 6.49 -9.46
N VAL A 141 16.57 6.20 -10.62
CA VAL A 141 17.11 4.87 -10.89
C VAL A 141 18.45 4.67 -10.18
N ALA A 142 19.24 5.72 -9.96
CA ALA A 142 20.54 5.67 -9.28
C ALA A 142 20.46 5.37 -7.76
N GLY A 143 19.27 5.13 -7.21
CA GLY A 143 19.04 4.88 -5.79
C GLY A 143 19.22 6.11 -4.89
N ALA A 144 19.28 7.31 -5.47
CA ALA A 144 19.56 8.55 -4.75
C ALA A 144 18.26 9.20 -4.23
N ARG A 145 17.87 8.86 -2.99
CA ARG A 145 16.77 9.46 -2.19
C ARG A 145 15.38 9.55 -2.86
N ASP A 146 14.39 9.84 -2.01
CA ASP A 146 12.97 9.83 -2.30
C ASP A 146 12.54 10.92 -3.31
N PRO A 147 11.76 10.61 -4.38
CA PRO A 147 11.21 11.60 -5.32
C PRO A 147 10.51 12.81 -4.67
N THR A 148 9.86 12.62 -3.53
CA THR A 148 9.03 13.64 -2.85
C THR A 148 9.85 14.81 -2.31
N GLU A 149 10.98 14.53 -1.65
CA GLU A 149 11.90 15.57 -1.13
C GLU A 149 12.47 16.43 -2.27
N TRP A 150 12.67 15.82 -3.45
CA TRP A 150 13.12 16.51 -4.65
C TRP A 150 12.01 17.34 -5.29
N MET A 151 10.77 16.81 -5.39
CA MET A 151 9.63 17.56 -5.94
C MET A 151 9.39 18.87 -5.18
N ARG A 152 9.59 18.86 -3.86
CA ARG A 152 9.51 20.07 -3.04
C ARG A 152 10.58 21.09 -3.41
N ARG A 153 11.83 20.65 -3.62
CA ARG A 153 12.91 21.53 -4.11
C ARG A 153 12.66 22.04 -5.52
N ALA A 154 12.23 21.16 -6.43
CA ALA A 154 11.94 21.53 -7.81
C ALA A 154 10.74 22.49 -7.93
N ARG A 155 9.75 22.39 -7.04
CA ARG A 155 8.66 23.38 -6.92
C ARG A 155 9.19 24.73 -6.43
N MET A 156 10.03 24.75 -5.39
CA MET A 156 10.69 25.97 -4.92
C MET A 156 11.59 26.60 -6.01
N GLU A 157 12.41 25.79 -6.68
CA GLU A 157 13.29 26.24 -7.78
C GLU A 157 12.50 26.73 -9.00
N LYS A 158 11.32 26.15 -9.30
CA LYS A 158 10.41 26.65 -10.35
C LYS A 158 9.77 27.99 -9.98
N GLU A 159 9.46 28.21 -8.71
CA GLU A 159 8.97 29.52 -8.24
C GLU A 159 10.07 30.58 -8.29
N GLU A 160 11.31 30.22 -7.98
CA GLU A 160 12.49 31.08 -8.17
C GLU A 160 12.79 31.34 -9.66
N GLU A 161 12.76 30.32 -10.53
CA GLU A 161 12.96 30.48 -11.99
C GLU A 161 11.87 31.32 -12.67
N LYS A 162 10.64 31.32 -12.14
CA LYS A 162 9.56 32.20 -12.63
C LYS A 162 9.87 33.68 -12.41
N THR A 163 10.73 34.02 -11.45
CA THR A 163 11.19 35.40 -11.24
C THR A 163 12.37 35.81 -12.12
N GLU A 164 13.12 34.87 -12.70
CA GLU A 164 14.33 35.18 -13.49
C GLU A 164 14.18 35.07 -15.02
N ARG A 165 13.10 34.45 -15.54
CA ARG A 165 12.97 34.17 -16.97
C ARG A 165 12.17 35.21 -17.75
N LYS A 166 12.86 36.30 -18.16
CA LYS A 166 12.42 37.11 -19.31
C LYS A 166 13.23 36.92 -20.59
N ASN A 167 14.33 36.16 -20.63
CA ASN A 167 15.22 36.16 -21.82
C ASN A 167 16.05 34.88 -22.08
N ARG A 168 15.46 33.67 -22.05
CA ARG A 168 16.12 32.48 -22.61
C ARG A 168 15.16 31.64 -23.45
N LYS A 169 15.55 31.39 -24.70
CA LYS A 169 14.93 30.41 -25.60
C LYS A 169 14.86 29.08 -24.86
N THR A 170 13.65 28.61 -24.60
CA THR A 170 13.36 27.35 -23.93
C THR A 170 13.75 26.21 -24.85
N GLU A 171 14.91 25.59 -24.59
CA GLU A 171 15.14 24.23 -25.07
C GLU A 171 14.00 23.36 -24.50
N GLU A 172 13.33 22.62 -25.37
CA GLU A 172 12.25 21.72 -25.01
C GLU A 172 12.81 20.63 -24.10
N ILE A 173 12.66 20.84 -22.78
CA ILE A 173 13.16 19.91 -21.77
C ILE A 173 12.41 18.60 -21.98
N GLN A 174 13.11 17.56 -22.44
CA GLN A 174 12.54 16.22 -22.53
C GLN A 174 12.01 15.80 -21.15
N ARG A 175 10.69 15.67 -21.05
CA ARG A 175 9.99 15.25 -19.84
C ARG A 175 9.59 13.78 -19.96
N PHE A 176 9.76 13.06 -18.86
CA PHE A 176 9.16 11.75 -18.64
C PHE A 176 7.99 11.89 -17.67
N TYR A 177 6.99 11.05 -17.83
CA TYR A 177 5.89 10.88 -16.90
C TYR A 177 6.08 9.61 -16.09
N ILE A 178 5.93 9.73 -14.78
CA ILE A 178 5.96 8.61 -13.86
C ILE A 178 4.75 8.66 -12.93
N VAL A 179 4.33 7.50 -12.44
CA VAL A 179 3.28 7.40 -11.41
C VAL A 179 3.84 7.70 -10.02
N ASP A 180 3.12 8.54 -9.27
CA ASP A 180 3.31 8.75 -7.83
C ASP A 180 2.58 7.66 -7.03
N PHE A 181 3.31 6.60 -6.71
CA PHE A 181 2.76 5.52 -5.91
C PHE A 181 2.49 5.93 -4.46
N GLY A 182 3.21 6.89 -3.89
CA GLY A 182 3.01 7.32 -2.51
C GLY A 182 1.66 8.02 -2.34
N LEU A 183 1.31 8.88 -3.30
CA LEU A 183 0.00 9.52 -3.31
C LEU A 183 -1.13 8.50 -3.53
N LEU A 184 -0.98 7.56 -4.48
CA LEU A 184 -1.98 6.52 -4.72
C LEU A 184 -2.19 5.62 -3.49
N ASP A 185 -1.11 5.21 -2.83
CA ASP A 185 -1.17 4.43 -1.60
C ASP A 185 -1.96 5.19 -0.51
N SER A 186 -1.69 6.49 -0.35
CA SER A 186 -2.40 7.36 0.60
C SER A 186 -3.89 7.48 0.28
N ILE A 187 -4.26 7.68 -0.99
CA ILE A 187 -5.66 7.72 -1.43
C ILE A 187 -6.35 6.37 -1.19
N LEU A 188 -5.66 5.26 -1.48
CA LEU A 188 -6.19 3.92 -1.25
C LEU A 188 -6.46 3.68 0.24
N ILE A 189 -5.52 4.04 1.11
CA ILE A 189 -5.68 3.98 2.58
C ILE A 189 -6.88 4.84 3.02
N ASN A 190 -6.99 6.07 2.52
CA ASN A 190 -8.10 6.97 2.82
C ASN A 190 -9.46 6.39 2.41
N ASN A 191 -9.56 5.79 1.22
CA ASN A 191 -10.77 5.12 0.76
C ASN A 191 -11.14 3.91 1.63
N MET A 192 -10.13 3.15 2.08
CA MET A 192 -10.35 2.05 3.02
C MET A 192 -10.85 2.54 4.37
N LEU A 193 -10.32 3.64 4.90
CA LEU A 193 -10.82 4.26 6.13
C LEU A 193 -12.26 4.77 5.99
N LEU A 194 -12.59 5.38 4.86
CA LEU A 194 -13.97 5.81 4.58
C LEU A 194 -14.91 4.60 4.54
N SER A 195 -14.50 3.51 3.90
CA SER A 195 -15.26 2.26 3.89
C SER A 195 -15.43 1.68 5.30
N PHE A 196 -14.39 1.71 6.14
CA PHE A 196 -14.44 1.33 7.54
C PHE A 196 -15.44 2.19 8.34
N VAL A 197 -15.35 3.52 8.20
CA VAL A 197 -16.26 4.46 8.87
C VAL A 197 -17.70 4.22 8.42
N ARG A 198 -17.94 4.04 7.12
CA ARG A 198 -19.26 3.76 6.54
C ARG A 198 -19.86 2.45 7.07
N LYS A 199 -19.04 1.41 7.28
CA LYS A 199 -19.51 0.12 7.83
C LYS A 199 -19.91 0.23 9.30
N ARG A 200 -19.22 1.08 10.07
CA ARG A 200 -19.36 1.17 11.54
C ARG A 200 -20.30 2.28 12.01
N TYR A 201 -20.45 3.33 11.22
CA TYR A 201 -21.18 4.54 11.57
C TYR A 201 -22.20 4.93 10.50
N LEU A 202 -22.97 5.99 10.78
CA LEU A 202 -23.95 6.53 9.84
C LEU A 202 -23.27 7.21 8.64
N SER A 203 -23.99 7.31 7.52
CA SER A 203 -23.51 8.00 6.30
C SER A 203 -23.07 9.45 6.55
N LYS A 204 -23.69 10.15 7.52
CA LYS A 204 -23.25 11.48 7.97
C LYS A 204 -21.81 11.46 8.51
N ALA A 205 -21.44 10.43 9.26
CA ALA A 205 -20.09 10.30 9.84
C ALA A 205 -19.04 10.07 8.74
N GLU A 206 -19.37 9.32 7.69
CA GLU A 206 -18.48 9.17 6.52
C GLU A 206 -18.21 10.51 5.85
N LYS A 207 -19.25 11.33 5.62
CA LYS A 207 -19.09 12.68 5.03
C LYS A 207 -18.21 13.57 5.90
N ILE A 208 -18.43 13.57 7.23
CA ILE A 208 -17.60 14.32 8.18
C ILE A 208 -16.15 13.80 8.15
N TYR A 209 -15.94 12.49 8.10
CA TYR A 209 -14.60 11.92 8.05
C TYR A 209 -13.88 12.24 6.73
N ARG A 210 -14.59 12.28 5.60
CA ARG A 210 -14.04 12.72 4.32
C ARG A 210 -13.53 14.16 4.38
N SER A 211 -14.27 15.05 5.04
CA SER A 211 -13.82 16.42 5.33
C SER A 211 -12.58 16.44 6.23
N ILE A 212 -12.54 15.61 7.27
CA ILE A 212 -11.39 15.45 8.17
C ILE A 212 -10.14 15.01 7.39
N LEU A 213 -10.28 14.14 6.39
CA LEU A 213 -9.15 13.68 5.58
C LEU A 213 -8.50 14.82 4.78
N LYS A 214 -9.27 15.85 4.39
CA LYS A 214 -8.76 17.05 3.72
C LYS A 214 -8.04 18.03 4.65
N CYS A 215 -8.13 17.86 5.98
CA CYS A 215 -7.52 18.77 6.95
C CYS A 215 -6.19 18.22 7.49
N ASN A 216 -5.19 19.11 7.66
CA ASN A 216 -3.93 18.80 8.34
C ASN A 216 -4.12 18.86 9.86
N LEU A 217 -4.69 19.95 10.34
CA LEU A 217 -5.17 20.11 11.72
C LEU A 217 -6.70 20.07 11.71
N VAL A 218 -7.28 19.21 12.52
CA VAL A 218 -8.72 18.96 12.55
C VAL A 218 -9.34 19.79 13.66
N SER A 219 -10.11 20.81 13.30
CA SER A 219 -10.97 21.57 14.21
C SER A 219 -12.41 21.55 13.70
N ILE A 220 -13.36 21.87 14.57
CA ILE A 220 -14.77 21.96 14.15
C ILE A 220 -14.92 22.99 13.03
N ASP A 221 -14.24 24.13 13.14
CA ASP A 221 -14.33 25.21 12.16
C ASP A 221 -13.65 24.84 10.83
N SER A 222 -12.53 24.09 10.87
CA SER A 222 -11.88 23.62 9.63
C SER A 222 -12.75 22.61 8.90
N ILE A 223 -13.43 21.72 9.62
CA ILE A 223 -14.38 20.75 9.03
C ILE A 223 -15.57 21.51 8.43
N ILE A 224 -16.16 22.46 9.15
CA ILE A 224 -17.29 23.26 8.64
C ILE A 224 -16.89 24.00 7.37
N GLY A 225 -15.72 24.65 7.36
CA GLY A 225 -15.21 25.38 6.20
C GLY A 225 -14.91 24.49 4.98
N SER A 226 -14.75 23.18 5.16
CA SER A 226 -14.46 22.22 4.08
C SER A 226 -15.70 21.64 3.39
N PHE A 227 -16.91 21.89 3.93
CA PHE A 227 -18.13 21.44 3.28
C PHE A 227 -18.49 22.37 2.13
N GLU A 228 -18.43 21.84 0.91
CA GLU A 228 -18.70 22.59 -0.33
C GLU A 228 -20.22 22.73 -0.62
N GLU A 229 -21.10 22.06 0.14
CA GLU A 229 -22.56 22.02 -0.07
C GLU A 229 -23.38 22.34 1.20
N GLU A 230 -24.64 22.77 1.01
CA GLU A 230 -25.69 22.88 2.04
C GLU A 230 -26.05 21.50 2.62
N THR A 231 -25.14 20.93 3.39
CA THR A 231 -25.40 19.69 4.12
C THR A 231 -26.09 20.01 5.44
N SER A 232 -27.11 19.22 5.80
CA SER A 232 -27.82 19.30 7.09
C SER A 232 -27.00 18.77 8.27
N ILE A 233 -25.69 19.02 8.26
CA ILE A 233 -24.74 18.60 9.29
C ILE A 233 -24.59 19.76 10.27
N SER A 234 -25.09 19.57 11.48
CA SER A 234 -24.97 20.58 12.53
C SER A 234 -23.57 20.54 13.17
N ARG A 235 -23.18 21.66 13.81
CA ARG A 235 -21.96 21.69 14.65
C ARG A 235 -21.98 20.58 15.72
N GLY A 236 -23.15 20.27 16.28
CA GLY A 236 -23.32 19.20 17.26
C GLY A 236 -23.05 17.80 16.71
N ASP A 237 -23.41 17.54 15.44
CA ASP A 237 -23.10 16.29 14.76
C ASP A 237 -21.59 16.11 14.60
N ILE A 238 -20.88 17.18 14.19
CA ILE A 238 -19.43 17.19 14.03
C ILE A 238 -18.74 16.90 15.36
N THR A 239 -19.11 17.63 16.43
CA THR A 239 -18.55 17.42 17.78
C THR A 239 -18.75 15.98 18.25
N SER A 240 -19.93 15.40 18.00
CA SER A 240 -20.21 14.02 18.38
C SER A 240 -19.36 13.03 17.58
N CYS A 241 -19.23 13.22 16.27
CA CYS A 241 -18.40 12.38 15.41
C CYS A 241 -16.93 12.43 15.79
N ILE A 242 -16.38 13.63 16.07
CA ILE A 242 -14.99 13.78 16.54
C ILE A 242 -14.76 12.97 17.82
N LYS A 243 -15.68 13.00 18.79
CA LYS A 243 -15.58 12.20 20.02
C LYS A 243 -15.55 10.70 19.70
N TYR A 244 -16.41 10.23 18.80
CA TYR A 244 -16.41 8.82 18.39
C TYR A 244 -15.12 8.40 17.67
N PHE A 245 -14.63 9.24 16.75
CA PHE A 245 -13.38 8.98 16.03
C PHE A 245 -12.17 9.00 16.96
N SER A 246 -12.13 9.91 17.93
CA SER A 246 -11.11 9.95 18.98
C SER A 246 -11.12 8.67 19.83
N ASN A 247 -12.30 8.23 20.28
CA ASN A 247 -12.43 7.01 21.07
C ASN A 247 -12.04 5.73 20.31
N CYS A 248 -12.10 5.75 18.98
CA CYS A 248 -11.69 4.62 18.14
C CYS A 248 -10.26 4.75 17.60
N GLY A 249 -9.51 5.77 18.02
CA GLY A 249 -8.12 6.00 17.59
C GLY A 249 -7.95 6.54 16.17
N LEU A 250 -9.05 6.91 15.49
CA LEU A 250 -8.99 7.54 14.15
C LEU A 250 -8.51 9.00 14.23
N LEU A 251 -8.62 9.61 15.40
CA LEU A 251 -8.12 10.95 15.72
C LEU A 251 -7.44 10.92 17.09
N GLN A 252 -6.42 11.74 17.26
CA GLN A 252 -5.82 12.03 18.56
C GLN A 252 -6.04 13.50 18.90
N LYS A 253 -6.35 13.77 20.16
CA LYS A 253 -6.49 15.15 20.64
C LYS A 253 -5.10 15.77 20.81
N SER A 254 -4.94 17.02 20.36
CA SER A 254 -3.71 17.78 20.59
C SER A 254 -3.43 17.95 22.09
N LEU A 255 -2.13 17.99 22.45
CA LEU A 255 -1.67 18.16 23.84
C LEU A 255 -1.78 19.61 24.33
N ASP A 256 -1.95 20.57 23.42
CA ASP A 256 -2.03 22.01 23.72
C ASP A 256 -3.34 22.44 24.41
N CYS A 257 -4.16 21.48 24.84
CA CYS A 257 -5.49 21.69 25.43
C CYS A 257 -6.49 22.43 24.52
N SER A 258 -6.15 22.70 23.25
CA SER A 258 -7.09 23.25 22.29
C SER A 258 -8.10 22.18 21.84
N GLU A 259 -9.25 22.60 21.29
CA GLU A 259 -10.21 21.69 20.65
C GLU A 259 -9.74 21.27 19.25
N THR A 260 -8.44 20.98 19.12
CA THR A 260 -7.82 20.53 17.87
C THR A 260 -7.41 19.07 17.97
N TYR A 261 -7.46 18.40 16.83
CA TYR A 261 -7.19 16.98 16.68
C TYR A 261 -6.27 16.79 15.48
N PHE A 262 -5.56 15.68 15.47
CA PHE A 262 -4.72 15.28 14.34
C PHE A 262 -4.88 13.79 14.07
N LYS A 263 -4.49 13.38 12.86
CA LYS A 263 -4.48 11.98 12.43
C LYS A 263 -3.09 11.43 12.73
N ASP A 264 -3.01 10.48 13.66
CA ASP A 264 -1.78 9.71 13.84
C ASP A 264 -1.74 8.58 12.81
N GLU A 265 -0.83 8.66 11.85
CA GLU A 265 -0.78 7.71 10.73
C GLU A 265 -0.59 6.27 11.22
N ASP A 266 0.20 6.05 12.26
CA ASP A 266 0.49 4.70 12.75
C ASP A 266 -0.74 4.09 13.44
N SER A 267 -1.47 4.88 14.24
CA SER A 267 -2.75 4.47 14.82
C SER A 267 -3.78 4.12 13.73
N VAL A 268 -3.87 4.96 12.69
CA VAL A 268 -4.82 4.78 11.59
C VAL A 268 -4.50 3.51 10.79
N LYS A 269 -3.22 3.27 10.50
CA LYS A 269 -2.76 2.02 9.85
C LYS A 269 -3.03 0.80 10.71
N GLU A 270 -2.83 0.89 12.04
CA GLU A 270 -3.17 -0.19 12.97
C GLU A 270 -4.66 -0.54 12.93
N ILE A 271 -5.54 0.44 12.89
CA ILE A 271 -6.99 0.22 12.81
C ILE A 271 -7.35 -0.60 11.56
N LEU A 272 -6.78 -0.25 10.40
CA LEU A 272 -7.02 -1.01 9.16
C LEU A 272 -6.46 -2.44 9.22
N VAL A 273 -5.26 -2.61 9.79
CA VAL A 273 -4.70 -3.95 10.00
C VAL A 273 -5.61 -4.79 10.89
N VAL A 274 -6.11 -4.22 12.00
CA VAL A 274 -7.05 -4.89 12.90
C VAL A 274 -8.36 -5.21 12.22
N ASP A 275 -8.90 -4.32 11.37
CA ASP A 275 -10.12 -4.57 10.60
C ASP A 275 -9.97 -5.77 9.65
N ILE A 276 -8.87 -5.85 8.91
CA ILE A 276 -8.58 -6.98 8.00
C ILE A 276 -8.38 -8.28 8.76
N LEU A 277 -7.58 -8.26 9.83
CA LEU A 277 -7.39 -9.42 10.70
C LEU A 277 -8.73 -9.92 11.27
N ASN A 278 -9.62 -8.99 11.65
CA ASN A 278 -10.98 -9.32 12.09
C ASN A 278 -11.83 -9.96 11.01
N ARG A 279 -11.81 -9.44 9.77
CA ARG A 279 -12.53 -10.03 8.65
C ARG A 279 -12.05 -11.45 8.38
N ILE A 280 -10.72 -11.66 8.32
CA ILE A 280 -10.11 -12.98 8.12
C ILE A 280 -10.52 -13.95 9.23
N LEU A 281 -10.53 -13.50 10.49
CA LEU A 281 -11.02 -14.33 11.60
C LEU A 281 -12.52 -14.62 11.50
N SER A 282 -13.33 -13.68 11.02
CA SER A 282 -14.80 -13.87 10.89
C SER A 282 -15.17 -14.99 9.90
N GLU A 283 -14.34 -15.18 8.87
CA GLU A 283 -14.50 -16.24 7.86
C GLU A 283 -14.04 -17.61 8.38
N ASN A 284 -13.07 -17.64 9.30
CA ASN A 284 -12.43 -18.87 9.78
C ASN A 284 -12.95 -19.38 11.14
N SER A 285 -13.19 -18.47 12.10
CA SER A 285 -13.67 -18.80 13.46
C SER A 285 -14.29 -17.58 14.17
N LYS A 286 -15.62 -17.61 14.33
CA LYS A 286 -16.37 -16.58 15.08
C LYS A 286 -15.93 -16.49 16.55
N GLU A 287 -15.64 -17.63 17.17
CA GLU A 287 -15.13 -17.71 18.54
C GLU A 287 -13.74 -17.07 18.65
N GLY A 288 -12.85 -17.36 17.70
CA GLY A 288 -11.52 -16.76 17.62
C GLY A 288 -11.60 -15.24 17.43
N GLN A 289 -12.47 -14.77 16.54
CA GLN A 289 -12.73 -13.34 16.33
C GLN A 289 -13.21 -12.65 17.62
N ARG A 290 -14.15 -13.28 18.35
CA ARG A 290 -14.68 -12.73 19.60
C ARG A 290 -13.60 -12.64 20.68
N ILE A 291 -12.77 -13.68 20.83
CA ILE A 291 -11.65 -13.68 21.78
C ILE A 291 -10.63 -12.60 21.40
N PHE A 292 -10.28 -12.49 20.13
CA PHE A 292 -9.34 -11.49 19.62
C PHE A 292 -9.81 -10.06 19.93
N ASN A 293 -11.06 -9.72 19.59
CA ASN A 293 -11.63 -8.38 19.86
C ASN A 293 -11.69 -8.05 21.35
N MET A 294 -12.08 -9.03 22.17
CA MET A 294 -12.09 -8.85 23.62
C MET A 294 -10.67 -8.61 24.15
N MET A 295 -9.67 -9.36 23.69
CA MET A 295 -8.30 -9.16 24.12
C MET A 295 -7.68 -7.84 23.62
N LEU A 296 -8.10 -7.31 22.48
CA LEU A 296 -7.71 -5.95 22.04
C LEU A 296 -8.16 -4.88 23.04
N GLU A 297 -9.35 -5.05 23.64
CA GLU A 297 -9.90 -4.11 24.62
C GLU A 297 -9.20 -4.23 25.98
N TYR A 298 -9.03 -5.45 26.49
CA TYR A 298 -8.46 -5.68 27.83
C TYR A 298 -6.93 -5.82 27.87
N LYS A 299 -6.27 -5.83 26.71
CA LYS A 299 -4.81 -5.97 26.48
C LYS A 299 -4.21 -7.31 26.93
N THR A 300 -4.28 -7.63 28.22
CA THR A 300 -3.69 -8.83 28.84
C THR A 300 -4.71 -9.58 29.68
N LEU A 301 -4.89 -10.88 29.44
CA LEU A 301 -5.90 -11.69 30.13
C LEU A 301 -5.40 -13.10 30.47
N GLU A 302 -5.85 -13.65 31.60
CA GLU A 302 -5.65 -15.08 31.93
C GLU A 302 -6.76 -15.95 31.30
N ASP A 303 -6.51 -17.27 31.19
CA ASP A 303 -7.50 -18.25 30.68
C ASP A 303 -8.87 -18.11 31.36
N LYS A 304 -8.88 -17.97 32.70
CA LYS A 304 -10.11 -17.86 33.49
C LYS A 304 -10.91 -16.61 33.11
N ASP A 305 -10.22 -15.49 32.88
CA ASP A 305 -10.85 -14.21 32.55
C ASP A 305 -11.39 -14.23 31.14
N ILE A 306 -10.68 -14.88 30.21
CA ILE A 306 -11.13 -15.05 28.82
C ILE A 306 -12.44 -15.83 28.81
N VAL A 307 -12.55 -16.95 29.54
CA VAL A 307 -13.79 -17.74 29.61
C VAL A 307 -14.97 -16.91 30.13
N ILE A 308 -14.75 -16.14 31.21
CA ILE A 308 -15.79 -15.33 31.84
C ILE A 308 -16.21 -14.18 30.91
N LYS A 309 -15.26 -13.44 30.35
CA LYS A 309 -15.52 -12.24 29.54
C LYS A 309 -15.98 -12.56 28.12
N SER A 310 -15.49 -13.65 27.52
CA SER A 310 -15.90 -14.04 26.17
C SER A 310 -17.29 -14.64 26.12
N LEU A 311 -17.81 -15.15 27.25
CA LEU A 311 -19.05 -15.96 27.28
C LEU A 311 -19.01 -17.12 26.27
N ILE A 312 -17.82 -17.73 26.12
CA ILE A 312 -17.60 -18.90 25.26
C ILE A 312 -17.30 -20.10 26.18
N PRO A 313 -17.85 -21.29 25.91
CA PRO A 313 -17.53 -22.48 26.69
C PRO A 313 -16.01 -22.73 26.78
N SER A 314 -15.53 -23.10 27.96
CA SER A 314 -14.08 -23.27 28.23
C SER A 314 -13.35 -24.17 27.22
N TYR A 315 -13.98 -25.25 26.76
CA TYR A 315 -13.37 -26.16 25.77
C TYR A 315 -13.18 -25.50 24.39
N MET A 316 -14.09 -24.60 23.98
CA MET A 316 -13.95 -23.82 22.74
C MET A 316 -12.91 -22.71 22.91
N VAL A 317 -12.87 -22.04 24.06
CA VAL A 317 -11.86 -21.02 24.37
C VAL A 317 -10.45 -21.57 24.18
N LYS A 318 -10.17 -22.74 24.76
CA LYS A 318 -8.85 -23.39 24.63
C LYS A 318 -8.51 -23.70 23.17
N LYS A 319 -9.46 -24.25 22.41
CA LYS A 319 -9.28 -24.55 20.97
C LYS A 319 -8.99 -23.28 20.18
N SER A 320 -9.77 -22.22 20.38
CA SER A 320 -9.61 -20.94 19.70
C SER A 320 -8.31 -20.23 20.09
N LEU A 321 -7.90 -20.26 21.35
CA LEU A 321 -6.62 -19.69 21.80
C LEU A 321 -5.43 -20.41 21.17
N ILE A 322 -5.46 -21.74 21.08
CA ILE A 322 -4.40 -22.50 20.40
C ILE A 322 -4.33 -22.11 18.93
N MET A 323 -5.48 -21.99 18.24
CA MET A 323 -5.54 -21.55 16.84
C MET A 323 -5.01 -20.11 16.67
N LEU A 324 -5.43 -19.18 17.52
CA LEU A 324 -4.96 -17.80 17.49
C LEU A 324 -3.44 -17.73 17.74
N HIS A 325 -2.94 -18.53 18.68
CA HIS A 325 -1.51 -18.59 19.00
C HIS A 325 -0.70 -19.19 17.84
N SER A 326 -1.16 -20.29 17.23
CA SER A 326 -0.48 -20.91 16.10
C SER A 326 -0.40 -19.99 14.89
N LYS A 327 -1.42 -19.14 14.70
CA LYS A 327 -1.47 -18.11 13.66
C LYS A 327 -0.83 -16.78 14.07
N GLY A 328 -0.22 -16.70 15.26
CA GLY A 328 0.51 -15.52 15.72
C GLY A 328 -0.35 -14.33 16.17
N PHE A 329 -1.68 -14.48 16.28
CA PHE A 329 -2.60 -13.44 16.76
C PHE A 329 -2.39 -13.10 18.23
N VAL A 330 -2.10 -14.12 19.04
CA VAL A 330 -1.88 -13.98 20.48
C VAL A 330 -0.54 -14.60 20.88
N VAL A 331 0.05 -14.04 21.92
CA VAL A 331 1.28 -14.54 22.54
C VAL A 331 1.04 -14.81 24.01
N LEU A 332 1.63 -15.89 24.51
CA LEU A 332 1.59 -16.24 25.92
C LEU A 332 2.81 -15.63 26.62
N LYS A 333 2.57 -14.61 27.45
CA LYS A 333 3.60 -13.99 28.29
C LYS A 333 3.58 -14.61 29.68
N ARG A 334 4.79 -14.76 30.25
CA ARG A 334 4.97 -15.07 31.67
C ARG A 334 5.09 -13.75 32.39
N THR A 335 4.36 -13.59 33.49
CA THR A 335 4.60 -12.48 34.40
C THR A 335 5.99 -12.65 35.03
N GLU A 336 6.86 -11.67 34.82
CA GLU A 336 8.19 -11.64 35.42
C GLU A 336 8.07 -11.09 36.84
N SER A 337 7.88 -11.98 37.82
CA SER A 337 8.11 -11.66 39.23
C SER A 337 8.46 -12.94 39.99
N GLY A 338 9.26 -12.82 41.05
CA GLY A 338 9.87 -13.91 41.84
C GLY A 338 8.91 -14.80 42.63
N GLU A 339 7.70 -15.04 42.12
CA GLU A 339 6.74 -15.97 42.67
C GLU A 339 7.07 -17.42 42.26
N SER A 340 6.80 -18.36 43.16
CA SER A 340 7.10 -19.78 42.96
C SER A 340 6.34 -20.44 41.79
N LYS A 341 5.29 -19.79 41.25
CA LYS A 341 4.51 -20.26 40.10
C LYS A 341 4.16 -19.09 39.17
N PRO A 342 4.76 -18.99 37.97
CA PRO A 342 4.46 -17.90 37.05
C PRO A 342 3.01 -17.97 36.54
N VAL A 343 2.32 -16.83 36.56
CA VAL A 343 0.98 -16.71 35.96
C VAL A 343 1.13 -16.45 34.47
N LEU A 344 0.45 -17.26 33.67
CA LEU A 344 0.45 -17.17 32.21
C LEU A 344 -0.65 -16.22 31.76
N GLN A 345 -0.28 -15.20 30.99
CA GLN A 345 -1.20 -14.20 30.45
C GLN A 345 -1.11 -14.16 28.93
N TRP A 346 -2.26 -14.06 28.27
CA TRP A 346 -2.35 -13.89 26.83
C TRP A 346 -2.40 -12.42 26.48
N GLU A 347 -1.69 -12.06 25.41
CA GLU A 347 -1.68 -10.71 24.84
C GLU A 347 -1.82 -10.78 23.32
N VAL A 348 -2.54 -9.82 22.74
CA VAL A 348 -2.61 -9.68 21.28
C VAL A 348 -1.31 -9.09 20.74
N ASN A 349 -0.78 -9.67 19.67
CA ASN A 349 0.36 -9.08 18.95
C ASN A 349 -0.03 -8.86 17.49
N THR A 350 -0.57 -7.67 17.20
CA THR A 350 -1.04 -7.29 15.87
C THR A 350 0.07 -7.32 14.82
N GLY A 351 1.31 -6.96 15.19
CA GLY A 351 2.46 -6.99 14.27
C GLY A 351 2.93 -8.40 13.92
N ARG A 352 2.91 -9.34 14.88
CA ARG A 352 3.19 -10.75 14.60
C ARG A 352 2.08 -11.38 13.78
N ALA A 353 0.82 -11.09 14.14
CA ALA A 353 -0.35 -11.57 13.42
C ALA A 353 -0.32 -11.13 11.95
N SER A 354 -0.10 -9.83 11.70
CA SER A 354 -0.04 -9.30 10.35
C SER A 354 1.08 -9.95 9.54
N LYS A 355 2.26 -10.17 10.12
CA LYS A 355 3.37 -10.84 9.42
C LYS A 355 3.04 -12.28 9.04
N VAL A 356 2.46 -13.06 9.95
CA VAL A 356 2.09 -14.47 9.68
C VAL A 356 1.01 -14.54 8.61
N VAL A 357 -0.08 -13.80 8.79
CA VAL A 357 -1.20 -13.76 7.85
C VAL A 357 -0.78 -13.23 6.48
N ARG A 358 0.14 -12.25 6.44
CA ARG A 358 0.68 -11.72 5.18
C ARG A 358 1.46 -12.77 4.39
N GLU A 359 2.24 -13.62 5.05
CA GLU A 359 2.92 -14.74 4.37
C GLU A 359 1.91 -15.81 3.89
N GLU A 360 0.87 -16.12 4.67
CA GLU A 360 -0.23 -17.00 4.21
C GLU A 360 -0.91 -16.43 2.94
N ILE A 361 -1.22 -15.13 2.92
CA ILE A 361 -1.81 -14.45 1.75
C ILE A 361 -0.86 -14.45 0.57
N LYS A 362 0.44 -14.27 0.79
CA LYS A 362 1.45 -14.32 -0.27
C LYS A 362 1.50 -15.69 -0.95
N GLU A 363 1.39 -16.78 -0.18
CA GLU A 363 1.28 -18.14 -0.73
C GLU A 363 -0.01 -18.31 -1.55
N MET A 364 -1.14 -17.80 -1.06
CA MET A 364 -2.41 -17.82 -1.81
C MET A 364 -2.35 -16.98 -3.09
N LEU A 365 -1.67 -15.84 -3.05
CA LEU A 365 -1.42 -14.99 -4.21
C LEU A 365 -0.55 -15.69 -5.25
N GLU A 366 0.49 -16.42 -4.83
CA GLU A 366 1.33 -17.20 -5.76
C GLU A 366 0.51 -18.24 -6.54
N VAL A 367 -0.37 -18.97 -5.85
CA VAL A 367 -1.26 -19.94 -6.48
C VAL A 367 -2.28 -19.26 -7.39
N SER A 368 -2.89 -18.17 -6.92
CA SER A 368 -3.90 -17.41 -7.68
C SER A 368 -3.30 -16.79 -8.94
N TRP A 369 -2.10 -16.21 -8.84
CA TRP A 369 -1.37 -15.61 -9.95
C TRP A 369 -1.05 -16.63 -11.02
N ALA A 370 -0.54 -17.81 -10.63
CA ALA A 370 -0.25 -18.89 -11.56
C ALA A 370 -1.52 -19.37 -12.28
N SER A 371 -2.64 -19.51 -11.56
CA SER A 371 -3.94 -19.89 -12.13
C SER A 371 -4.45 -18.86 -13.14
N VAL A 372 -4.42 -17.58 -12.79
CA VAL A 372 -4.82 -16.48 -13.68
C VAL A 372 -3.96 -16.44 -14.94
N ASN A 373 -2.63 -16.54 -14.80
CA ASN A 373 -1.72 -16.57 -15.94
C ASN A 373 -1.90 -17.79 -16.85
N GLN A 374 -2.25 -18.95 -16.29
CA GLN A 374 -2.63 -20.11 -17.10
C GLN A 374 -3.92 -19.83 -17.87
N ARG A 375 -4.97 -19.35 -17.20
CA ARG A 375 -6.28 -19.08 -17.82
C ARG A 375 -6.22 -18.04 -18.92
N TRP A 376 -5.47 -16.95 -18.75
CA TRP A 376 -5.32 -15.94 -19.80
C TRP A 376 -4.64 -16.46 -21.06
N LYS A 377 -3.77 -17.48 -20.97
CA LYS A 377 -3.22 -18.16 -22.15
C LYS A 377 -4.29 -18.93 -22.94
N TYR A 378 -5.42 -19.29 -22.32
CA TYR A 378 -6.51 -20.05 -22.94
C TYR A 378 -7.72 -19.20 -23.37
N ILE A 379 -7.99 -18.05 -22.72
CA ILE A 379 -9.15 -17.18 -23.00
C ILE A 379 -9.12 -16.62 -24.45
N GLY A 380 -7.96 -16.57 -25.11
CA GLY A 380 -7.84 -16.13 -26.50
C GLY A 380 -8.43 -17.06 -27.57
N LEU A 381 -9.06 -18.20 -27.22
CA LEU A 381 -9.48 -19.21 -28.20
C LEU A 381 -10.98 -19.53 -28.23
N ASN A 382 -11.71 -19.50 -27.10
CA ASN A 382 -13.13 -19.86 -27.05
C ASN A 382 -13.82 -19.05 -25.94
N GLY A 383 -14.70 -18.10 -26.28
CA GLY A 383 -15.30 -17.11 -25.38
C GLY A 383 -16.23 -17.62 -24.26
N ASP A 384 -16.23 -18.92 -23.95
CA ASP A 384 -17.12 -19.53 -22.93
C ASP A 384 -16.51 -19.58 -21.51
N GLY A 385 -15.31 -19.01 -21.31
CA GLY A 385 -14.56 -19.07 -20.04
C GLY A 385 -14.50 -17.76 -19.23
N GLU A 386 -15.26 -16.73 -19.62
CA GLU A 386 -15.08 -15.37 -19.09
C GLU A 386 -15.45 -15.25 -17.60
N ASP A 387 -16.58 -15.81 -17.14
CA ASP A 387 -17.08 -15.61 -15.77
C ASP A 387 -16.17 -16.19 -14.68
N GLU A 388 -15.58 -17.37 -14.89
CA GLU A 388 -14.62 -17.93 -13.93
C GLU A 388 -13.29 -17.17 -13.89
N GLY A 389 -12.88 -16.58 -15.03
CA GLY A 389 -11.69 -15.75 -15.12
C GLY A 389 -11.83 -14.48 -14.28
N TYR A 390 -12.97 -13.79 -14.42
CA TYR A 390 -13.28 -12.60 -13.65
C TYR A 390 -13.33 -12.87 -12.14
N LYS A 391 -13.97 -13.97 -11.71
CA LYS A 391 -13.99 -14.36 -10.28
C LYS A 391 -12.60 -14.62 -9.70
N ALA A 392 -11.73 -15.28 -10.46
CA ALA A 392 -10.36 -15.53 -10.03
C ALA A 392 -9.54 -14.23 -9.94
N LEU A 393 -9.75 -13.31 -10.88
CA LEU A 393 -9.12 -12.00 -10.88
C LEU A 393 -9.60 -11.15 -9.69
N ASP A 394 -10.91 -11.08 -9.45
CA ASP A 394 -11.49 -10.34 -8.33
C ASP A 394 -10.98 -10.88 -6.97
N HIS A 395 -10.91 -12.20 -6.83
CA HIS A 395 -10.31 -12.83 -5.66
C HIS A 395 -8.83 -12.43 -5.48
N MET A 396 -8.04 -12.45 -6.56
CA MET A 396 -6.64 -12.05 -6.53
C MET A 396 -6.47 -10.57 -6.17
N LEU A 397 -7.33 -9.68 -6.67
CA LEU A 397 -7.32 -8.26 -6.33
C LEU A 397 -7.67 -8.04 -4.85
N GLY A 398 -8.66 -8.77 -4.33
CA GLY A 398 -8.99 -8.77 -2.90
C GLY A 398 -7.82 -9.21 -2.02
N LEU A 399 -7.17 -10.33 -2.36
CA LEU A 399 -5.97 -10.79 -1.67
C LEU A 399 -4.81 -9.79 -1.78
N SER A 400 -4.66 -9.12 -2.93
CA SER A 400 -3.61 -8.11 -3.15
C SER A 400 -3.83 -6.90 -2.27
N LEU A 401 -5.07 -6.43 -2.14
CA LEU A 401 -5.42 -5.33 -1.23
C LEU A 401 -5.15 -5.69 0.24
N ASP A 402 -5.45 -6.92 0.63
CA ASP A 402 -5.18 -7.40 1.99
C ASP A 402 -3.68 -7.47 2.27
N PHE A 403 -2.92 -8.01 1.31
CA PHE A 403 -1.47 -8.07 1.37
C PHE A 403 -0.85 -6.67 1.46
N PHE A 404 -1.40 -5.70 0.73
CA PHE A 404 -0.99 -4.30 0.79
C PHE A 404 -1.19 -3.75 2.21
N ILE A 405 -2.41 -3.76 2.75
CA ILE A 405 -2.71 -3.16 4.07
C ILE A 405 -1.96 -3.85 5.21
N LEU A 406 -1.83 -5.17 5.19
CA LEU A 406 -1.04 -5.89 6.20
C LEU A 406 0.46 -5.54 6.11
N GLY A 407 0.92 -5.08 4.94
CA GLY A 407 2.28 -4.60 4.71
C GLY A 407 2.50 -3.11 5.02
N VAL A 408 1.45 -2.29 5.07
CA VAL A 408 1.53 -0.83 5.26
C VAL A 408 2.25 -0.45 6.57
N ARG A 409 2.18 -1.27 7.62
CA ARG A 409 2.94 -1.04 8.86
C ARG A 409 4.46 -1.08 8.71
N ASN A 410 4.96 -1.79 7.71
CA ASN A 410 6.38 -1.88 7.41
C ASN A 410 6.81 -0.90 6.31
N MET A 411 5.84 -0.16 5.74
CA MET A 411 6.12 0.91 4.80
C MET A 411 6.34 2.18 5.62
N ASP A 412 7.58 2.66 5.64
CA ASP A 412 7.88 4.01 6.10
C ASP A 412 7.25 5.00 5.11
N PHE A 413 5.95 5.25 5.26
CA PHE A 413 5.36 6.46 4.73
C PHE A 413 5.91 7.59 5.58
N LYS A 414 6.90 8.32 5.06
CA LYS A 414 7.21 9.62 5.61
C LYS A 414 6.03 10.52 5.27
N SER A 415 5.09 10.60 6.22
CA SER A 415 4.13 11.69 6.31
C SER A 415 4.91 13.00 6.26
N GLU A 416 4.95 13.64 5.11
CA GLU A 416 5.30 15.05 5.09
C GLU A 416 4.10 15.79 5.69
N MET A 417 4.25 16.23 6.94
CA MET A 417 3.51 17.39 7.43
C MET A 417 3.75 18.53 6.44
N PHE A 418 2.73 18.83 5.64
CA PHE A 418 2.62 20.07 4.88
C PHE A 418 1.84 21.11 5.67
#